data_AF-A0A955DTQ5-F1
#
_entry.id   AF-A0A955DTQ5-F1
#
_cell.length_a   1.000
_cell.length_b   1.000
_cell.length_c   1.000
_cell.angle_alpha   90.00
_cell.angle_beta   90.00
_cell.angle_gamma   90.00
#
_symmetry.space_group_name_H-M   'P 1'
#
loop_
_entity.id
_entity.type
_entity.pdbx_description
1 polymer ?
#
loop_
_entity_poly.entity_id
_entity_poly.type
_entity_poly.pdbx_seq_one_letter_code
_entity_poly.pdbx_strand_id
1 'polypeptide(L)'
;GATIADSGLLERDIVVLTLTGGGKVISNPRHERVLEKGHRILCYGKLESMRAFLPEKRKRRRSIKVRSLPMEHATEEAGSS
;
A
#
# COMPACT_ATOMS: atom_id res chain seq x y z
N GLY A 1 9.62 -3.27 -18.74
CA GLY A 1 8.24 -3.52 -18.28
C GLY A 1 7.77 -4.84 -18.86
N ALA A 2 6.65 -5.37 -18.40
CA ALA A 2 6.00 -6.57 -18.95
C ALA A 2 4.54 -6.24 -19.28
N THR A 3 3.93 -6.94 -20.23
CA THR A 3 2.49 -6.76 -20.48
C THR A 3 1.67 -7.38 -19.35
N ILE A 4 0.40 -7.01 -19.21
CA ILE A 4 -0.50 -7.65 -18.24
C ILE A 4 -0.59 -9.16 -18.50
N ALA A 5 -0.61 -9.56 -19.78
CA ALA A 5 -0.60 -10.97 -20.19
C ALA A 5 0.68 -11.70 -19.76
N ASP A 6 1.84 -11.08 -19.96
CA ASP A 6 3.16 -11.67 -19.68
C ASP A 6 3.55 -11.59 -18.19
N SER A 7 2.85 -10.78 -17.39
CA SER A 7 3.17 -10.57 -15.98
C SER A 7 2.84 -11.77 -15.08
N GLY A 8 2.28 -12.86 -15.61
CA GLY A 8 1.91 -14.07 -14.86
C GLY A 8 0.75 -13.87 -13.86
N LEU A 9 0.04 -12.75 -13.96
CA LEU A 9 -1.12 -12.45 -13.12
C LEU A 9 -2.31 -13.35 -13.50
N LEU A 10 -2.58 -13.47 -14.81
CA LEU A 10 -3.71 -14.25 -15.32
C LEU A 10 -3.58 -15.75 -15.00
N GLU A 11 -2.37 -16.30 -15.13
CA GLU A 11 -2.07 -17.70 -14.79
C GLU A 11 -2.35 -18.02 -13.31
N ARG A 12 -2.23 -17.00 -12.44
CA ARG A 12 -2.48 -17.12 -11.01
C ARG A 12 -3.92 -16.75 -10.62
N ASP A 13 -4.82 -16.62 -11.59
CA ASP A 13 -6.23 -16.26 -11.38
C ASP A 13 -6.37 -14.83 -10.81
N ILE A 14 -5.48 -13.93 -11.24
CA ILE A 14 -5.45 -12.51 -10.85
C ILE A 14 -5.75 -11.63 -12.07
N VAL A 15 -6.83 -10.88 -11.98
CA VAL A 15 -7.28 -9.93 -13.01
C VAL A 15 -6.97 -8.49 -12.62
N VAL A 16 -6.64 -7.65 -13.61
CA VAL A 16 -6.38 -6.22 -13.39
C VAL A 16 -7.65 -5.42 -13.73
N LEU A 17 -8.19 -4.72 -12.75
CA LEU A 17 -9.40 -3.90 -12.92
C LEU A 17 -9.07 -2.44 -13.23
N THR A 18 -7.92 -1.95 -12.79
CA THR A 18 -7.53 -0.54 -12.99
C THR A 18 -6.03 -0.41 -13.09
N LEU A 19 -5.57 0.40 -14.03
CA LEU A 19 -4.17 0.79 -14.17
C LEU A 19 -4.05 2.32 -14.08
N THR A 20 -3.22 2.79 -13.15
CA THR A 20 -2.95 4.21 -12.91
C THR A 20 -1.49 4.51 -13.19
N GLY A 21 -1.24 5.43 -14.13
CA GLY A 21 0.10 5.80 -14.56
C GLY A 21 0.11 7.10 -15.35
N GLY A 22 1.18 7.90 -15.24
CA GLY A 22 1.35 9.14 -16.00
C GLY A 22 0.19 10.15 -15.87
N GLY A 23 -0.46 10.20 -14.70
CA GLY A 23 -1.62 11.08 -14.46
C GLY A 23 -2.95 10.58 -15.05
N LYS A 24 -2.98 9.39 -15.63
CA LYS A 24 -4.20 8.79 -16.20
C LYS A 24 -4.62 7.55 -15.44
N VAL A 25 -5.93 7.30 -15.44
CA VAL A 25 -6.56 6.10 -14.91
C VAL A 25 -7.22 5.37 -16.07
N ILE A 26 -6.91 4.09 -16.22
CA ILE A 26 -7.48 3.22 -17.24
C ILE A 26 -8.25 2.12 -16.50
N SER A 27 -9.59 2.18 -16.62
CA SER A 27 -10.47 1.12 -16.13
C SER A 27 -10.43 -0.06 -17.10
N ASN A 28 -10.33 -1.28 -16.57
CA ASN A 28 -10.22 -2.53 -17.31
C ASN A 28 -9.19 -2.48 -18.45
N PRO A 29 -7.88 -2.37 -18.14
CA PRO A 29 -6.84 -2.27 -19.16
C PRO A 29 -6.80 -3.52 -20.05
N ARG A 30 -6.45 -3.34 -21.32
CA ARG A 30 -6.23 -4.44 -22.25
C ARG A 30 -5.03 -5.30 -21.81
N HIS A 31 -5.07 -6.59 -22.08
CA HIS A 31 -4.00 -7.54 -21.74
C HIS A 31 -2.63 -7.18 -22.33
N GLU A 32 -2.60 -6.55 -23.50
CA GLU A 32 -1.39 -6.08 -24.17
C GLU A 32 -0.76 -4.83 -23.51
N ARG A 33 -1.45 -4.22 -22.53
CA ARG A 33 -0.95 -3.01 -21.88
C ARG A 33 0.33 -3.33 -21.09
N VAL A 34 1.36 -2.54 -21.34
CA VAL A 34 2.65 -2.66 -20.62
C VAL A 34 2.56 -2.04 -19.23
N LEU A 35 2.95 -2.81 -18.22
CA LEU A 35 3.18 -2.38 -16.84
C LEU A 35 4.58 -1.79 -16.74
N GLU A 36 4.64 -0.52 -16.33
CA GLU A 36 5.88 0.22 -16.13
C GLU A 36 6.14 0.51 -14.65
N LYS A 37 7.39 0.83 -14.33
CA LYS A 37 7.79 1.16 -12.97
C LYS A 37 7.05 2.41 -12.50
N GLY A 38 6.46 2.35 -11.32
CA GLY A 38 5.67 3.45 -10.75
C GLY A 38 4.18 3.41 -11.11
N HIS A 39 3.75 2.48 -11.96
CA HIS A 39 2.32 2.22 -12.13
C HIS A 39 1.71 1.64 -10.86
N ARG A 40 0.49 2.09 -10.54
CA ARG A 40 -0.36 1.50 -9.51
C ARG A 40 -1.47 0.74 -10.21
N ILE A 41 -1.74 -0.48 -9.75
CA ILE A 41 -2.80 -1.32 -10.31
C ILE A 41 -3.75 -1.76 -9.21
N LEU A 42 -5.03 -1.82 -9.56
CA LEU A 42 -6.04 -2.52 -8.77
C LEU A 42 -6.24 -3.89 -9.40
N CYS A 43 -6.01 -4.93 -8.61
CA CYS A 43 -6.17 -6.31 -9.05
C CYS A 43 -7.17 -7.05 -8.16
N TYR A 44 -7.82 -8.07 -8.70
CA TYR A 44 -8.74 -8.95 -8.00
C TYR A 44 -8.41 -10.41 -8.32
N GLY A 45 -8.65 -11.33 -7.38
CA GLY A 45 -8.31 -12.74 -7.56
C GLY A 45 -8.32 -13.51 -6.25
N LYS A 46 -7.86 -14.76 -6.29
CA LYS A 46 -7.78 -15.63 -5.11
C LYS A 46 -6.81 -15.06 -4.07
N LEU A 47 -7.21 -15.08 -2.79
CA LEU A 47 -6.41 -14.57 -1.67
C LEU A 47 -5.05 -15.28 -1.57
N GLU A 48 -5.04 -16.60 -1.77
CA GLU A 48 -3.82 -17.42 -1.72
C GLU A 48 -2.81 -17.00 -2.80
N SER A 49 -3.27 -16.77 -4.04
CA SER A 49 -2.45 -16.25 -5.13
C SER A 49 -1.93 -14.84 -4.82
N MET A 50 -2.78 -13.97 -4.27
CA MET A 50 -2.43 -12.59 -3.94
C MET A 50 -1.38 -12.50 -2.82
N ARG A 51 -1.42 -13.43 -1.85
CA ARG A 51 -0.45 -13.49 -0.74
C ARG A 51 0.99 -13.65 -1.23
N ALA A 52 1.20 -14.36 -2.33
CA ALA A 52 2.53 -14.53 -2.93
C ALA A 52 3.15 -13.23 -3.47
N PHE A 53 2.34 -12.20 -3.75
CA PHE A 53 2.79 -10.89 -4.21
C PHE A 53 3.03 -9.89 -3.09
N LEU A 54 2.58 -10.22 -1.87
CA LEU A 54 2.87 -9.40 -0.71
C LEU A 54 4.32 -9.67 -0.26
N PRO A 55 5.07 -8.62 0.13
CA PRO A 55 6.38 -8.84 0.73
C PRO A 55 6.23 -9.72 1.97
N GLU A 56 7.16 -10.66 2.17
CA GLU A 56 7.22 -11.48 3.38
C GLU A 56 7.07 -10.56 4.59
N LYS A 57 6.08 -10.84 5.45
CA LYS A 57 5.67 -9.99 6.57
C LYS A 57 6.91 -9.41 7.25
N ARG A 58 7.26 -8.15 6.94
CA ARG A 58 8.38 -7.46 7.55
C ARG A 58 8.02 -7.32 9.02
N LYS A 59 8.56 -8.22 9.86
CA LYS A 59 8.36 -8.27 11.31
C LYS A 59 8.38 -6.85 11.85
N ARG A 60 7.19 -6.34 12.18
CA ARG A 60 6.92 -5.29 13.16
C ARG A 60 8.05 -4.26 13.32
N ARG A 61 8.46 -3.58 12.24
CA ARG A 61 9.32 -2.37 12.37
C ARG A 61 8.55 -1.18 12.99
N ARG A 62 7.32 -1.43 13.42
CA ARG A 62 6.35 -0.51 14.00
C ARG A 62 6.08 -0.79 15.48
N SER A 63 7.01 -1.40 16.22
CA SER A 63 7.12 -1.03 17.64
C SER A 63 7.70 0.38 17.69
N ILE A 64 6.91 1.37 17.25
CA ILE A 64 7.13 2.76 17.63
C ILE A 64 7.11 2.73 19.15
N LYS A 65 8.27 2.94 19.78
CA LYS A 65 8.32 3.20 21.21
C LYS A 65 7.57 4.52 21.39
N VAL A 66 6.35 4.43 21.94
CA VAL A 66 5.59 5.60 22.36
C VAL A 66 6.48 6.36 23.33
N ARG A 67 6.88 7.60 22.99
CA ARG A 67 7.54 8.48 23.93
C ARG A 67 6.46 9.12 24.79
N SER A 68 6.61 9.00 26.11
CA SER A 68 5.77 9.69 27.09
C SER A 68 6.03 11.20 27.01
N LEU A 69 4.96 11.99 26.98
CA LEU A 69 5.06 13.45 27.02
C LEU A 69 5.38 13.90 28.47
N PRO A 70 6.25 14.90 28.67
CA PRO A 70 6.48 15.47 29.99
C PRO A 70 5.21 16.20 30.48
N MET A 71 4.80 15.89 31.71
CA MET A 71 3.68 16.52 32.38
C MET A 71 4.18 17.75 33.13
N GLU A 72 4.23 18.88 32.44
CA GLU A 72 4.56 20.17 33.06
C GLU A 72 3.51 21.20 32.67
N HIS A 73 2.36 21.16 33.35
CA HIS A 73 1.44 22.29 33.49
C HIS A 73 0.69 22.16 34.81
N ALA A 74 1.27 22.70 35.87
CA ALA A 74 0.55 23.13 37.07
C ALA A 74 1.23 24.40 37.59
N THR A 75 1.08 25.49 36.84
CA THR A 75 1.42 26.84 37.32
C THR A 75 0.33 27.31 38.27
N GLU A 76 0.73 27.45 39.54
CA GLU A 76 0.43 28.51 40.51
C GLU A 76 -0.88 29.30 40.37
N GLU A 77 -1.73 29.24 41.40
CA GLU A 77 -2.66 30.32 41.78
C GLU A 77 -2.88 30.38 43.30
N ALA A 78 -2.99 31.62 43.81
CA ALA A 78 -3.30 32.11 45.16
C ALA A 78 -2.17 32.03 46.21
N GLY A 79 -1.60 33.13 46.72
CA GLY A 79 -2.22 34.41 47.12
C GLY A 79 -2.06 34.55 48.64
N SER A 80 -1.00 35.24 49.09
CA SER A 80 -1.05 36.50 49.87
C SER A 80 -1.64 36.41 51.28
N SER A 81 -0.77 36.76 52.24
CA SER A 81 -0.99 37.19 53.64
C SER A 81 -1.17 36.11 54.71
#